data_AF-A0A349X476-F1
#
_entry.id   AF-A0A349X476-F1
#
_cell.length_a   1.000
_cell.length_b   1.000
_cell.length_c   1.000
_cell.angle_alpha   90.00
_cell.angle_beta   90.00
_cell.angle_gamma   90.00
#
_symmetry.space_group_name_H-M   'P 1'
#
loop_
_entity.id
_entity.type
_entity.pdbx_description
1 polymer ?
#
loop_
_entity_poly.entity_id
_entity_poly.type
_entity_poly.pdbx_seq_one_letter_code
_entity_poly.pdbx_strand_id
1 'polypeptide(L)'
;MGNLHGFDARQHSLPFEEMLSLDQWAVRLVKQLQIDIENAYETYQFHNVYQKLHQFCVVEMGGFYLDVIKDRLYTMPAESRGRLSAQTAMNHILETLVRVITPVLSFTAEEVWEHMQDRDLDSVLFATRYEELDQIPANAQADEVWEIVLTVREQVAKQIEELRTAGKIGAALDATVVLYADGDIHAALSSIESELKFAFISSAARLEPLAAAAEDAKSTDINGLQLAVVRVDDEKCVRCWHRQPEVGSIEAHPELCSRCVENIDGDGESRLYI
;
A
#
# COMPACT_ATOMS: atom_id res chain seq x y z
N MET A 1 7.47 -4.89 -11.50
CA MET A 1 8.36 -5.93 -12.09
C MET A 1 9.39 -6.45 -11.08
N GLY A 2 10.33 -5.66 -10.57
CA GLY A 2 11.40 -6.18 -9.68
C GLY A 2 10.91 -6.97 -8.45
N ASN A 3 9.82 -6.54 -7.81
CA ASN A 3 9.24 -7.23 -6.65
C ASN A 3 8.44 -8.51 -7.00
N LEU A 4 8.27 -8.84 -8.28
CA LEU A 4 7.66 -10.09 -8.75
C LEU A 4 8.72 -11.13 -9.16
N HIS A 5 10.01 -10.83 -9.00
CA HIS A 5 11.05 -11.80 -9.29
C HIS A 5 10.91 -13.05 -8.40
N GLY A 6 10.74 -14.21 -9.04
CA GLY A 6 10.53 -15.49 -8.36
C GLY A 6 9.09 -15.75 -7.92
N PHE A 7 8.13 -14.90 -8.30
CA PHE A 7 6.70 -15.13 -8.11
C PHE A 7 6.09 -15.74 -9.37
N ASP A 8 5.86 -17.05 -9.34
CA ASP A 8 5.03 -17.78 -10.31
C ASP A 8 3.55 -17.57 -9.97
N ALA A 9 2.79 -16.95 -10.88
CA ALA A 9 1.40 -16.58 -10.61
C ALA A 9 0.46 -17.78 -10.57
N ARG A 10 0.81 -18.90 -11.22
CA ARG A 10 0.00 -20.12 -11.23
C ARG A 10 0.13 -20.90 -9.93
N GLN A 11 1.28 -20.78 -9.28
CA GLN A 11 1.58 -21.51 -8.04
C GLN A 11 1.34 -20.68 -6.77
N HIS A 12 1.64 -19.38 -6.82
CA HIS A 12 1.72 -18.55 -5.62
C HIS A 12 0.58 -17.55 -5.47
N SER A 13 -0.23 -17.33 -6.50
CA SER A 13 -1.36 -16.39 -6.38
C SER A 13 -2.34 -16.88 -5.32
N LEU A 14 -2.77 -15.96 -4.47
CA LEU A 14 -3.79 -16.23 -3.47
C LEU A 14 -5.19 -16.04 -4.06
N PRO A 15 -6.19 -16.82 -3.61
CA PRO A 15 -7.59 -16.47 -3.83
C PRO A 15 -7.88 -15.06 -3.30
N PHE A 16 -8.78 -14.34 -3.97
CA PHE A 16 -9.06 -12.94 -3.64
C PHE A 16 -9.46 -12.74 -2.16
N GLU A 17 -10.29 -13.64 -1.63
CA GLU A 17 -10.75 -13.65 -0.26
C GLU A 17 -9.64 -13.93 0.78
N GLU A 18 -8.52 -14.51 0.38
CA GLU A 18 -7.35 -14.76 1.23
C GLU A 18 -6.33 -13.62 1.20
N MET A 19 -6.49 -12.69 0.26
CA MET A 19 -5.66 -11.48 0.18
C MET A 19 -5.96 -10.53 1.35
N LEU A 20 -4.97 -9.74 1.73
CA LEU A 20 -5.12 -8.70 2.75
C LEU A 20 -6.00 -7.56 2.24
N SER A 21 -6.66 -6.86 3.16
CA SER A 21 -7.63 -5.80 2.83
C SER A 21 -7.09 -4.74 1.86
N LEU A 22 -5.85 -4.26 2.07
CA LEU A 22 -5.19 -3.28 1.20
C LEU A 22 -5.00 -3.81 -0.23
N ASP A 23 -4.67 -5.08 -0.37
CA ASP A 23 -4.48 -5.71 -1.68
C ASP A 23 -5.78 -5.93 -2.41
N GLN A 24 -6.81 -6.37 -1.69
CA GLN A 24 -8.14 -6.49 -2.25
C GLN A 24 -8.65 -5.15 -2.79
N TRP A 25 -8.40 -4.06 -2.05
CA TRP A 25 -8.69 -2.70 -2.51
C TRP A 25 -7.90 -2.35 -3.78
N ALA A 26 -6.60 -2.61 -3.83
CA ALA A 26 -5.78 -2.31 -5.00
C ALA A 26 -6.23 -3.09 -6.25
N VAL A 27 -6.68 -4.34 -6.08
CA VAL A 27 -7.24 -5.17 -7.18
C VAL A 27 -8.61 -4.64 -7.63
N ARG A 28 -9.49 -4.24 -6.71
CA ARG A 28 -10.77 -3.59 -7.08
C ARG A 28 -10.54 -2.26 -7.80
N LEU A 29 -9.56 -1.49 -7.35
CA LEU A 29 -9.18 -0.23 -7.99
C LEU A 29 -8.69 -0.43 -9.43
N VAL A 30 -7.81 -1.42 -9.67
CA VAL A 30 -7.33 -1.68 -11.04
C VAL A 30 -8.41 -2.27 -11.95
N LYS A 31 -9.37 -3.02 -11.39
CA LYS A 31 -10.59 -3.43 -12.11
C LYS A 31 -11.40 -2.22 -12.56
N GLN A 32 -11.65 -1.26 -11.68
CA GLN A 32 -12.38 -0.06 -12.04
C GLN A 32 -11.62 0.76 -13.11
N LEU A 33 -10.29 0.85 -12.99
CA LEU A 33 -9.45 1.47 -13.99
C LEU A 33 -9.60 0.81 -15.38
N GLN A 34 -9.57 -0.52 -15.45
CA GLN A 34 -9.74 -1.26 -16.70
C GLN A 34 -11.08 -0.91 -17.37
N ILE A 35 -12.17 -0.97 -16.61
CA ILE A 35 -13.53 -0.63 -17.09
C ILE A 35 -13.57 0.81 -17.63
N ASP A 36 -12.99 1.76 -16.88
CA ASP A 36 -12.98 3.17 -17.26
C ASP A 36 -12.15 3.43 -18.53
N ILE A 37 -11.01 2.75 -18.68
CA ILE A 37 -10.15 2.88 -19.86
C ILE A 37 -10.80 2.25 -21.08
N GLU A 38 -11.43 1.08 -20.93
CA GLU A 38 -12.21 0.42 -22.00
C GLU A 38 -13.27 1.38 -22.55
N ASN A 39 -14.09 1.96 -21.67
CA ASN A 39 -15.09 2.95 -22.05
C ASN A 39 -14.49 4.19 -22.74
N ALA A 40 -13.34 4.67 -22.25
CA ALA A 40 -12.66 5.83 -22.85
C ALA A 40 -12.12 5.50 -24.25
N TYR A 41 -11.64 4.27 -24.50
CA TYR A 41 -11.25 3.83 -25.83
C TYR A 41 -12.44 3.68 -26.77
N GLU A 42 -13.55 3.07 -26.31
CA GLU A 42 -14.78 2.89 -27.10
C GLU A 42 -15.40 4.22 -27.53
N THR A 43 -15.25 5.26 -26.71
CA THR A 43 -15.78 6.61 -26.97
C THR A 43 -14.75 7.57 -27.54
N TYR A 44 -13.56 7.08 -27.92
CA TYR A 44 -12.45 7.87 -28.49
C TYR A 44 -11.94 9.02 -27.59
N GLN A 45 -12.12 8.90 -26.27
CA GLN A 45 -11.68 9.86 -25.27
C GLN A 45 -10.25 9.57 -24.80
N PHE A 46 -9.28 9.55 -25.71
CA PHE A 46 -7.88 9.19 -25.41
C PHE A 46 -7.21 10.06 -24.33
N HIS A 47 -7.63 11.33 -24.20
CA HIS A 47 -7.17 12.20 -23.13
C HIS A 47 -7.57 11.70 -21.73
N ASN A 48 -8.75 11.07 -21.61
CA ASN A 48 -9.21 10.47 -20.37
C ASN A 48 -8.41 9.22 -20.02
N VAL A 49 -7.98 8.43 -21.03
CA VAL A 49 -7.07 7.29 -20.82
C VAL A 49 -5.77 7.77 -20.15
N TYR A 50 -5.14 8.81 -20.71
CA TYR A 50 -3.92 9.39 -20.12
C TYR A 50 -4.16 9.89 -18.68
N GLN A 51 -5.22 10.67 -18.44
CA GLN A 51 -5.49 11.23 -17.12
C GLN A 51 -5.70 10.14 -16.08
N LYS A 52 -6.49 9.10 -16.41
CA LYS A 52 -6.78 7.98 -15.51
C LYS A 52 -5.53 7.14 -15.22
N LEU A 53 -4.75 6.83 -16.24
CA LEU A 53 -3.49 6.09 -16.06
C LEU A 53 -2.47 6.87 -15.23
N HIS A 54 -2.32 8.16 -15.51
CA HIS A 54 -1.40 9.02 -14.78
C HIS A 54 -1.82 9.13 -13.31
N GLN A 55 -3.11 9.37 -13.06
CA GLN A 55 -3.67 9.38 -11.72
C GLN A 55 -3.33 8.07 -11.00
N PHE A 56 -3.81 6.93 -11.55
CA PHE A 56 -3.59 5.59 -10.99
C PHE A 56 -2.12 5.29 -10.66
N CYS A 57 -1.20 5.59 -11.58
CA CYS A 57 0.21 5.29 -11.39
C CYS A 57 0.88 6.21 -10.37
N VAL A 58 0.53 7.50 -10.36
CA VAL A 58 1.23 8.50 -9.53
C VAL A 58 0.64 8.57 -8.13
N VAL A 59 -0.68 8.61 -7.99
CA VAL A 59 -1.35 8.86 -6.72
C VAL A 59 -1.58 7.56 -5.98
N GLU A 60 -2.32 6.63 -6.58
CA GLU A 60 -2.76 5.41 -5.89
C GLU A 60 -1.61 4.38 -5.78
N MET A 61 -0.90 4.12 -6.88
CA MET A 61 0.20 3.15 -6.88
C MET A 61 1.48 3.73 -6.28
N GLY A 62 2.04 4.78 -6.90
CA GLY A 62 3.32 5.35 -6.50
C GLY A 62 3.24 6.12 -5.18
N GLY A 63 2.19 6.91 -5.00
CA GLY A 63 2.02 7.79 -3.84
C GLY A 63 1.61 7.05 -2.56
N PHE A 64 1.03 5.85 -2.68
CA PHE A 64 0.52 5.09 -1.54
C PHE A 64 0.86 3.60 -1.59
N TYR A 65 0.18 2.83 -2.45
CA TYR A 65 0.17 1.37 -2.36
C TYR A 65 1.57 0.78 -2.41
N LEU A 66 2.37 1.11 -3.45
CA LEU A 66 3.71 0.58 -3.61
C LEU A 66 4.68 1.04 -2.51
N ASP A 67 4.41 2.15 -1.83
CA ASP A 67 5.26 2.64 -0.74
C ASP A 67 4.97 1.90 0.57
N VAL A 68 3.69 1.69 0.87
CA VAL A 68 3.22 0.96 2.06
C VAL A 68 3.68 -0.50 2.03
N ILE A 69 3.53 -1.17 0.88
CA ILE A 69 3.80 -2.61 0.78
C ILE A 69 5.29 -2.97 0.77
N LYS A 70 6.21 -1.99 0.66
CA LYS A 70 7.66 -2.24 0.74
C LYS A 70 8.05 -2.93 2.03
N ASP A 71 7.42 -2.54 3.15
CA ASP A 71 7.72 -3.11 4.46
C ASP A 71 7.54 -4.64 4.43
N ARG A 72 6.38 -5.12 3.98
CA ARG A 72 6.13 -6.56 3.88
C ARG A 72 6.93 -7.26 2.78
N LEU A 73 7.08 -6.63 1.62
CA LEU A 73 7.85 -7.21 0.51
C LEU A 73 9.31 -7.46 0.88
N TYR A 74 9.89 -6.62 1.72
CA TYR A 74 11.31 -6.69 2.11
C TYR A 74 11.54 -7.37 3.45
N THR A 75 10.53 -7.39 4.34
CA THR A 75 10.72 -7.87 5.71
C THR A 75 9.99 -9.18 6.00
N MET A 76 8.92 -9.56 5.31
CA MET A 76 8.22 -10.81 5.59
C MET A 76 8.86 -12.01 4.86
N PRO A 77 8.70 -13.24 5.38
CA PRO A 77 9.17 -14.45 4.71
C PRO A 77 8.64 -14.60 3.28
N ALA A 78 9.39 -15.32 2.43
CA ALA A 78 9.13 -15.40 1.01
C ALA A 78 7.74 -15.95 0.67
N GLU A 79 7.31 -16.97 1.39
CA GLU A 79 6.03 -17.68 1.23
C GLU A 79 4.94 -17.19 2.19
N SER A 80 5.20 -16.11 2.94
CA SER A 80 4.20 -15.56 3.87
C SER A 80 2.98 -15.01 3.14
N ARG A 81 1.78 -15.17 3.73
CA ARG A 81 0.53 -14.66 3.17
C ARG A 81 0.61 -13.16 2.85
N GLY A 82 1.19 -12.35 3.74
CA GLY A 82 1.34 -10.92 3.52
C GLY A 82 2.14 -10.57 2.27
N ARG A 83 3.26 -11.28 2.04
CA ARG A 83 4.08 -11.09 0.84
C ARG A 83 3.40 -11.61 -0.42
N LEU A 84 2.82 -12.79 -0.38
CA LEU A 84 2.11 -13.39 -1.52
C LEU A 84 0.87 -12.59 -1.92
N SER A 85 0.14 -12.04 -0.96
CA SER A 85 -1.00 -11.14 -1.20
C SER A 85 -0.57 -9.89 -1.97
N ALA A 86 0.53 -9.25 -1.55
CA ALA A 86 1.10 -8.10 -2.24
C ALA A 86 1.50 -8.44 -3.68
N GLN A 87 2.18 -9.57 -3.88
CA GLN A 87 2.63 -10.00 -5.20
C GLN A 87 1.45 -10.41 -6.10
N THR A 88 0.41 -11.03 -5.55
CA THR A 88 -0.84 -11.35 -6.27
C THR A 88 -1.50 -10.08 -6.80
N ALA A 89 -1.70 -9.07 -5.95
CA ALA A 89 -2.26 -7.79 -6.36
C ALA A 89 -1.37 -7.08 -7.39
N MET A 90 -0.05 -7.03 -7.15
CA MET A 90 0.91 -6.46 -8.11
C MET A 90 0.89 -7.17 -9.47
N ASN A 91 0.64 -8.49 -9.49
CA ASN A 91 0.50 -9.25 -10.73
C ASN A 91 -0.76 -8.83 -11.50
N HIS A 92 -1.92 -8.80 -10.84
CA HIS A 92 -3.16 -8.31 -11.46
C HIS A 92 -3.00 -6.87 -12.00
N ILE A 93 -2.33 -6.01 -11.24
CA ILE A 93 -2.05 -4.63 -11.65
C ILE A 93 -1.14 -4.59 -12.89
N LEU A 94 -0.06 -5.39 -12.90
CA LEU A 94 0.87 -5.44 -14.03
C LEU A 94 0.20 -5.97 -15.30
N GLU A 95 -0.54 -7.08 -15.18
CA GLU A 95 -1.31 -7.67 -16.27
C GLU A 95 -2.29 -6.65 -16.87
N THR A 96 -3.00 -5.92 -16.01
CA THR A 96 -3.93 -4.89 -16.49
C THR A 96 -3.20 -3.74 -17.16
N LEU A 97 -2.20 -3.16 -16.49
CA LEU A 97 -1.46 -2.00 -16.98
C LEU A 97 -0.82 -2.25 -18.34
N VAL A 98 -0.12 -3.38 -18.52
CA VAL A 98 0.56 -3.67 -19.79
C VAL A 98 -0.42 -3.74 -20.97
N ARG A 99 -1.60 -4.34 -20.76
CA ARG A 99 -2.66 -4.42 -21.78
C ARG A 99 -3.26 -3.05 -22.10
N VAL A 100 -3.64 -2.28 -21.08
CA VAL A 100 -4.33 -0.99 -21.29
C VAL A 100 -3.42 0.09 -21.86
N ILE A 101 -2.10 0.05 -21.63
CA ILE A 101 -1.16 1.02 -22.21
C ILE A 101 -0.76 0.66 -23.64
N THR A 102 -0.93 -0.61 -24.07
CA THR A 102 -0.47 -1.13 -25.37
C THR A 102 -0.90 -0.27 -26.57
N PRO A 103 -2.15 0.25 -26.65
CA PRO A 103 -2.56 1.07 -27.80
C PRO A 103 -1.82 2.40 -27.96
N VAL A 104 -1.13 2.88 -26.92
CA VAL A 104 -0.41 4.18 -26.92
C VAL A 104 1.11 3.98 -26.78
N LEU A 105 1.53 3.04 -25.94
CA LEU A 105 2.93 2.77 -25.58
C LEU A 105 3.35 1.36 -26.00
N SER A 106 3.04 0.97 -27.24
CA SER A 106 3.19 -0.41 -27.73
C SER A 106 4.58 -1.00 -27.50
N PHE A 107 5.66 -0.27 -27.81
CA PHE A 107 7.03 -0.76 -27.60
C PHE A 107 7.36 -0.98 -26.12
N THR A 108 6.95 -0.06 -25.25
CA THR A 108 7.17 -0.19 -23.80
C THR A 108 6.32 -1.33 -23.23
N ALA A 109 5.09 -1.50 -23.71
CA ALA A 109 4.23 -2.60 -23.33
C ALA A 109 4.84 -3.94 -23.75
N GLU A 110 5.37 -4.03 -24.97
CA GLU A 110 6.07 -5.21 -25.48
C GLU A 110 7.31 -5.54 -24.64
N GLU A 111 8.14 -4.56 -24.32
CA GLU A 111 9.31 -4.75 -23.46
C GLU A 111 8.91 -5.24 -22.05
N VAL A 112 7.87 -4.65 -21.46
CA VAL A 112 7.33 -5.12 -20.16
C VAL A 112 6.83 -6.56 -20.29
N TRP A 113 6.06 -6.85 -21.35
CA TRP A 113 5.56 -8.19 -21.65
C TRP A 113 6.72 -9.18 -21.71
N GLU A 114 7.79 -8.90 -22.46
CA GLU A 114 8.98 -9.76 -22.55
C GLU A 114 9.68 -10.07 -21.22
N HIS A 115 9.42 -9.30 -20.16
CA HIS A 115 9.94 -9.53 -18.81
C HIS A 115 8.91 -10.11 -17.83
N MET A 116 7.64 -10.22 -18.22
CA MET A 116 6.63 -10.89 -17.41
C MET A 116 6.82 -12.41 -17.41
N GLN A 117 6.52 -13.04 -16.28
CA GLN A 117 6.49 -14.49 -16.13
C GLN A 117 5.16 -15.05 -16.68
N ASP A 118 5.11 -16.36 -16.93
CA ASP A 118 3.87 -17.10 -17.24
C ASP A 118 3.02 -16.58 -18.42
N ARG A 119 3.68 -16.09 -19.48
CA ARG A 119 3.01 -15.57 -20.68
C ARG A 119 2.46 -16.69 -21.54
N ASP A 120 1.18 -16.58 -21.87
CA ASP A 120 0.52 -17.49 -22.82
C ASP A 120 0.58 -17.00 -24.28
N LEU A 121 0.93 -15.73 -24.48
CA LEU A 121 1.01 -15.09 -25.79
C LEU A 121 2.42 -14.58 -26.07
N ASP A 122 2.84 -14.71 -27.34
CA ASP A 122 4.15 -14.25 -27.81
C ASP A 122 4.31 -12.73 -27.74
N SER A 123 3.21 -11.99 -27.84
CA SER A 123 3.18 -10.52 -27.83
C SER A 123 1.92 -10.00 -27.15
N VAL A 124 2.05 -8.89 -26.42
CA VAL A 124 0.90 -8.19 -25.80
C VAL A 124 -0.06 -7.65 -26.86
N LEU A 125 0.38 -7.46 -28.11
CA LEU A 125 -0.48 -7.00 -29.20
C LEU A 125 -1.59 -8.00 -29.56
N PHE A 126 -1.44 -9.27 -29.16
CA PHE A 126 -2.48 -10.29 -29.30
C PHE A 126 -3.33 -10.45 -28.04
N ALA A 127 -2.97 -9.78 -26.95
CA ALA A 127 -3.73 -9.80 -25.72
C ALA A 127 -4.94 -8.87 -25.81
N THR A 128 -6.04 -9.30 -25.23
CA THR A 128 -7.22 -8.46 -24.96
C THR A 128 -7.15 -7.91 -23.54
N ARG A 129 -8.27 -7.41 -23.01
CA ARG A 129 -8.38 -7.08 -21.59
C ARG A 129 -8.06 -8.26 -20.68
N TYR A 130 -7.77 -7.97 -19.42
CA TYR A 130 -7.47 -8.98 -18.41
C TYR A 130 -8.78 -9.48 -17.77
N GLU A 131 -9.13 -10.75 -18.01
CA GLU A 131 -10.47 -11.30 -17.71
C GLU A 131 -10.60 -11.78 -16.26
N GLU A 132 -9.48 -12.07 -15.61
CA GLU A 132 -9.39 -12.55 -14.23
C GLU A 132 -10.01 -11.55 -13.25
N LEU A 133 -10.04 -10.25 -13.61
CA LEU A 133 -10.69 -9.22 -12.82
C LEU A 133 -12.21 -9.32 -12.80
N ASP A 134 -12.84 -10.00 -13.75
CA ASP A 134 -14.30 -10.10 -13.82
C ASP A 134 -14.90 -10.75 -12.57
N GLN A 135 -14.16 -11.69 -11.97
CA GLN A 135 -14.58 -12.44 -10.78
C GLN A 135 -14.43 -11.64 -9.48
N ILE A 136 -13.70 -10.53 -9.50
CA ILE A 136 -13.44 -9.72 -8.31
C ILE A 136 -14.73 -9.00 -7.88
N PRO A 137 -15.26 -9.24 -6.68
CA PRO A 137 -16.49 -8.61 -6.24
C PRO A 137 -16.28 -7.11 -5.97
N ALA A 138 -17.30 -6.31 -6.27
CA ALA A 138 -17.35 -4.93 -5.81
C ALA A 138 -17.59 -4.89 -4.28
N ASN A 139 -16.97 -3.93 -3.60
CA ASN A 139 -17.20 -3.73 -2.17
C ASN A 139 -17.00 -2.25 -1.79
N ALA A 140 -18.00 -1.43 -2.11
CA ALA A 140 -17.95 0.01 -1.90
C ALA A 140 -17.67 0.41 -0.44
N GLN A 141 -18.15 -0.37 0.54
CA GLN A 141 -17.89 -0.10 1.95
C GLN A 141 -16.41 -0.28 2.31
N ALA A 142 -15.78 -1.36 1.83
CA ALA A 142 -14.36 -1.58 2.06
C ALA A 142 -13.50 -0.56 1.31
N ASP A 143 -13.95 -0.12 0.13
CA ASP A 143 -13.23 0.88 -0.67
C ASP A 143 -13.30 2.27 -0.01
N GLU A 144 -14.46 2.64 0.56
CA GLU A 144 -14.64 3.88 1.33
C GLU A 144 -13.70 3.95 2.55
N VAL A 145 -13.45 2.82 3.23
CA VAL A 145 -12.46 2.78 4.33
C VAL A 145 -11.08 3.21 3.84
N TRP A 146 -10.63 2.68 2.70
CA TRP A 146 -9.31 3.02 2.16
C TRP A 146 -9.25 4.44 1.58
N GLU A 147 -10.34 4.96 1.03
CA GLU A 147 -10.46 6.37 0.62
C GLU A 147 -10.30 7.31 1.82
N ILE A 148 -10.92 6.99 2.96
CA ILE A 148 -10.75 7.74 4.20
C ILE A 148 -9.29 7.67 4.67
N VAL A 149 -8.68 6.48 4.68
CA VAL A 149 -7.28 6.29 5.10
C VAL A 149 -6.31 7.09 4.24
N LEU A 150 -6.52 7.10 2.92
CA LEU A 150 -5.75 7.91 1.97
C LEU A 150 -5.85 9.41 2.28
N THR A 151 -7.08 9.90 2.49
CA THR A 151 -7.33 11.31 2.81
C THR A 151 -6.67 11.70 4.13
N VAL A 152 -6.76 10.85 5.16
CA VAL A 152 -6.08 11.05 6.45
C VAL A 152 -4.56 11.04 6.27
N ARG A 153 -4.03 10.13 5.46
CA ARG A 153 -2.59 10.01 5.19
C ARG A 153 -2.01 11.28 4.58
N GLU A 154 -2.75 11.98 3.72
CA GLU A 154 -2.31 13.27 3.18
C GLU A 154 -2.09 14.31 4.30
N GLN A 155 -2.99 14.38 5.27
CA GLN A 155 -2.87 15.27 6.43
C GLN A 155 -1.68 14.89 7.33
N VAL A 156 -1.45 13.58 7.53
CA VAL A 156 -0.28 13.07 8.26
C VAL A 156 1.01 13.42 7.53
N ALA A 157 1.07 13.21 6.21
CA ALA A 157 2.24 13.51 5.38
C ALA A 157 2.60 14.99 5.42
N LYS A 158 1.59 15.88 5.37
CA LYS A 158 1.77 17.34 5.51
C LYS A 158 2.46 17.69 6.84
N GLN A 159 2.00 17.13 7.96
CA GLN A 159 2.62 17.39 9.26
C GLN A 159 4.02 16.78 9.41
N ILE A 160 4.26 15.60 8.84
CA ILE A 160 5.59 14.99 8.78
C ILE A 160 6.55 15.91 8.01
N GLU A 161 6.11 16.48 6.89
CA GLU A 161 6.93 17.38 6.08
C GLU A 161 7.23 18.70 6.80
N GLU A 162 6.27 19.25 7.55
CA GLU A 162 6.51 20.42 8.42
C GLU A 162 7.62 20.13 9.45
N LEU A 163 7.58 18.97 10.10
CA LEU A 163 8.61 18.58 11.08
C LEU A 163 9.96 18.28 10.43
N ARG A 164 9.97 17.71 9.23
CA ARG A 164 11.18 17.47 8.44
C ARG A 164 11.85 18.77 8.05
N THR A 165 11.08 19.73 7.53
CA THR A 165 11.56 21.08 7.19
C THR A 165 12.10 21.82 8.43
N ALA A 166 11.48 21.60 9.59
CA ALA A 166 11.96 22.15 10.87
C ALA A 166 13.17 21.40 11.47
N GLY A 167 13.68 20.35 10.81
CA GLY A 167 14.82 19.56 11.28
C GLY A 167 14.53 18.68 12.50
N LYS A 168 13.26 18.43 12.83
CA LYS A 168 12.85 17.66 14.01
C LYS A 168 12.87 16.14 13.75
N ILE A 169 12.55 15.72 12.53
CA ILE A 169 12.60 14.32 12.08
C ILE A 169 13.28 14.21 10.73
N GLY A 170 13.91 13.06 10.42
CA GLY A 170 14.49 12.81 9.10
C GLY A 170 13.50 12.07 8.19
N ALA A 171 13.07 10.90 8.63
CA ALA A 171 12.11 10.03 7.94
C ALA A 171 10.76 9.99 8.65
N ALA A 172 9.70 9.59 7.94
CA ALA A 172 8.38 9.32 8.55
C ALA A 172 8.46 8.25 9.66
N LEU A 173 9.33 7.25 9.48
CA LEU A 173 9.64 6.23 10.47
C LEU A 173 10.32 6.78 11.74
N ASP A 174 10.80 8.02 11.75
CA ASP A 174 11.31 8.64 12.99
C ASP A 174 10.17 9.18 13.89
N ALA A 175 8.91 8.89 13.57
CA ALA A 175 7.76 9.46 14.27
C ALA A 175 6.71 8.43 14.72
N THR A 176 5.96 8.83 15.74
CA THR A 176 4.66 8.29 16.14
C THR A 176 3.58 9.25 15.66
N VAL A 177 2.57 8.72 14.99
CA VAL A 177 1.39 9.46 14.56
C VAL A 177 0.29 9.23 15.58
N VAL A 178 -0.26 10.30 16.16
CA VAL A 178 -1.39 10.23 17.08
C VAL A 178 -2.56 10.93 16.39
N LEU A 179 -3.64 10.19 16.18
CA LEU A 179 -4.85 10.64 15.49
C LEU A 179 -5.97 10.74 16.50
N TYR A 180 -6.70 11.86 16.42
CA TYR A 180 -7.90 12.11 17.20
C TYR A 180 -9.04 12.29 16.22
N ALA A 181 -9.97 11.34 16.21
CA ALA A 181 -11.03 11.32 15.22
C ALA A 181 -12.40 11.03 15.84
N ASP A 182 -13.46 11.41 15.15
CA ASP A 182 -14.83 11.01 15.43
C ASP A 182 -15.53 10.43 14.19
N GLY A 183 -16.77 9.97 14.38
CA GLY A 183 -17.64 9.48 13.31
C GLY A 183 -17.00 8.42 12.42
N ASP A 184 -17.19 8.58 11.12
CA ASP A 184 -16.77 7.63 10.09
C ASP A 184 -15.24 7.56 9.97
N ILE A 185 -14.53 8.66 10.25
CA ILE A 185 -13.06 8.69 10.24
C ILE A 185 -12.52 7.77 11.33
N HIS A 186 -13.04 7.92 12.55
CA HIS A 186 -12.62 7.04 13.64
C HIS A 186 -12.95 5.58 13.32
N ALA A 187 -14.16 5.29 12.81
CA ALA A 187 -14.58 3.93 12.47
C ALA A 187 -13.68 3.28 11.40
N ALA A 188 -13.36 4.01 10.33
CA ALA A 188 -12.48 3.53 9.26
C ALA A 188 -11.06 3.25 9.79
N LEU A 189 -10.46 4.20 10.52
CA LEU A 189 -9.09 4.04 11.04
C LEU A 189 -8.99 2.93 12.09
N SER A 190 -10.01 2.76 12.94
CA SER A 190 -10.03 1.69 13.94
C SER A 190 -10.17 0.30 13.32
N SER A 191 -10.75 0.18 12.12
CA SER A 191 -10.88 -1.11 11.42
C SER A 191 -9.54 -1.71 10.96
N ILE A 192 -8.46 -0.94 10.93
CA ILE A 192 -7.10 -1.38 10.55
C ILE A 192 -6.25 -1.75 11.78
N GLU A 193 -6.79 -1.52 12.98
CA GLU A 193 -6.18 -1.88 14.25
C GLU A 193 -4.72 -1.38 14.38
N SER A 194 -3.82 -2.24 14.86
CA SER A 194 -2.40 -1.91 15.09
C SER A 194 -1.58 -1.76 13.81
N GLU A 195 -2.12 -2.20 12.66
CA GLU A 195 -1.44 -2.11 11.36
C GLU A 195 -1.50 -0.69 10.78
N LEU A 196 -2.26 0.21 11.40
CA LEU A 196 -2.42 1.60 10.97
C LEU A 196 -1.08 2.34 10.80
N LYS A 197 -0.05 1.96 11.57
CA LYS A 197 1.30 2.53 11.43
C LYS A 197 1.92 2.30 10.05
N PHE A 198 1.56 1.20 9.36
CA PHE A 198 2.05 0.89 8.03
C PHE A 198 1.42 1.79 6.97
N ALA A 199 0.13 2.13 7.10
CA ALA A 199 -0.53 3.08 6.21
C ALA A 199 0.17 4.45 6.23
N PHE A 200 0.64 4.88 7.40
CA PHE A 200 1.30 6.17 7.60
C PHE A 200 2.84 6.11 7.52
N ILE A 201 3.41 4.92 7.34
CA ILE A 201 4.86 4.70 7.24
C ILE A 201 5.58 5.32 8.46
N SER A 202 4.99 5.11 9.64
CA SER A 202 5.48 5.61 10.91
C SER A 202 5.90 4.45 11.82
N SER A 203 6.72 4.73 12.84
CA SER A 203 7.14 3.67 13.78
C SER A 203 6.00 3.22 14.70
N ALA A 204 5.04 4.12 14.95
CA ALA A 204 3.80 3.80 15.63
C ALA A 204 2.67 4.70 15.12
N ALA A 205 1.45 4.21 15.26
CA ALA A 205 0.23 4.98 15.10
C ALA A 205 -0.70 4.69 16.27
N ARG A 206 -1.37 5.73 16.78
CA ARG A 206 -2.39 5.63 17.83
C ARG A 206 -3.62 6.37 17.37
N LEU A 207 -4.79 5.80 17.65
CA LEU A 207 -6.07 6.40 17.36
C LEU A 207 -6.82 6.57 18.67
N GLU A 208 -7.28 7.79 18.91
CA GLU A 208 -8.02 8.20 20.10
C GLU A 208 -9.30 8.93 19.69
N PRO A 209 -10.32 9.00 20.57
CA PRO A 209 -11.51 9.81 20.32
C PRO A 209 -11.16 11.30 20.18
N LEU A 210 -11.86 12.02 19.30
CA LEU A 210 -11.64 13.47 19.10
C LEU A 210 -11.73 14.29 20.40
N ALA A 211 -12.63 13.90 21.31
CA ALA A 211 -12.80 14.56 22.61
C ALA A 211 -11.58 14.43 23.55
N ALA A 212 -10.65 13.51 23.26
CA ALA A 212 -9.42 13.30 24.00
C ALA A 212 -8.21 13.99 23.36
N ALA A 213 -8.42 14.86 22.37
CA ALA A 213 -7.36 15.59 21.69
C ALA A 213 -6.45 16.34 22.67
N ALA A 214 -5.15 16.11 22.54
CA ALA A 214 -4.13 16.81 23.31
C ALA A 214 -4.05 18.29 22.90
N GLU A 215 -3.53 19.14 23.79
CA GLU A 215 -3.40 20.58 23.51
C GLU A 215 -2.49 20.89 22.31
N ASP A 216 -1.52 20.00 22.02
CA ASP A 216 -0.59 20.11 20.90
C ASP A 216 -1.08 19.42 19.62
N ALA A 217 -2.26 18.79 19.65
CA ALA A 217 -2.90 18.25 18.46
C ALA A 217 -3.32 19.40 17.52
N LYS A 218 -2.93 19.28 16.25
CA LYS A 218 -3.27 20.28 15.23
C LYS A 218 -4.55 19.88 14.52
N SER A 219 -5.42 20.87 14.29
CA SER A 219 -6.54 20.72 13.35
C SER A 219 -6.04 20.47 11.94
N THR A 220 -6.77 19.62 11.22
CA THR A 220 -6.51 19.29 9.82
C THR A 220 -7.48 20.02 8.91
N ASP A 221 -7.31 19.86 7.59
CA ASP A 221 -8.27 20.35 6.60
C ASP A 221 -9.57 19.48 6.58
N ILE A 222 -9.62 18.40 7.38
CA ILE A 222 -10.72 17.46 7.50
C ILE A 222 -11.48 17.72 8.82
N ASN A 223 -12.79 17.97 8.71
CA ASN A 223 -13.65 18.10 9.89
C ASN A 223 -13.71 16.77 10.65
N GLY A 224 -13.64 16.82 11.98
CA GLY A 224 -13.65 15.61 12.80
C GLY A 224 -12.29 14.93 12.94
N LEU A 225 -11.20 15.56 12.46
CA LEU A 225 -9.84 15.02 12.56
C LEU A 225 -8.85 16.06 13.09
N GLN A 226 -8.19 15.70 14.18
CA GLN A 226 -6.96 16.34 14.65
C GLN A 226 -5.83 15.32 14.72
N LEU A 227 -4.59 15.77 14.58
CA LEU A 227 -3.45 14.86 14.72
C LEU A 227 -2.21 15.56 15.26
N ALA A 228 -1.37 14.76 15.91
CA ALA A 228 -0.05 15.13 16.38
C ALA A 228 0.98 14.14 15.84
N VAL A 229 2.14 14.65 15.44
CA VAL A 229 3.28 13.83 15.03
C VAL A 229 4.41 14.07 16.00
N VAL A 230 4.83 13.00 16.69
CA VAL A 230 5.82 13.07 17.76
C VAL A 230 7.06 12.29 17.33
N ARG A 231 8.24 12.88 17.50
CA ARG A 231 9.51 12.17 17.25
C ARG A 231 9.64 10.97 18.18
N VAL A 232 10.11 9.85 17.64
CA VAL A 232 10.49 8.66 18.40
C VAL A 232 12.00 8.63 18.55
N ASP A 233 12.46 8.50 19.79
CA ASP A 233 13.88 8.43 20.14
C ASP A 233 14.38 7.00 20.36
N ASP A 234 13.50 6.00 20.24
CA ASP A 234 13.87 4.58 20.29
C ASP A 234 14.90 4.23 19.21
N GLU A 235 15.67 3.17 19.48
CA GLU A 235 16.68 2.67 18.56
C GLU A 235 16.06 2.14 17.26
N LYS A 236 16.76 2.38 16.16
CA LYS A 236 16.30 2.03 14.81
C LYS A 236 16.68 0.59 14.47
N CYS A 237 15.70 -0.23 14.12
CA CYS A 237 15.94 -1.55 13.54
C CYS A 237 16.63 -1.42 12.18
N VAL A 238 17.78 -2.07 11.97
CA VAL A 238 18.55 -1.93 10.72
C VAL A 238 17.89 -2.58 9.51
N ARG A 239 16.90 -3.47 9.74
CA ARG A 239 16.19 -4.20 8.68
C ARG A 239 14.90 -3.51 8.22
N CYS A 240 13.93 -3.32 9.12
CA CYS A 240 12.65 -2.67 8.77
C CYS A 240 12.63 -1.15 8.96
N TRP A 241 13.70 -0.58 9.53
CA TRP A 241 13.87 0.86 9.79
C TRP A 241 12.87 1.49 10.77
N HIS A 242 11.97 0.70 11.34
CA HIS A 242 11.14 1.15 12.44
C HIS A 242 12.01 1.36 13.68
N ARG A 243 11.69 2.39 14.43
CA ARG A 243 12.21 2.65 15.78
C ARG A 243 11.34 1.90 16.77
N GLN A 244 11.95 1.03 17.56
CA GLN A 244 11.23 0.20 18.52
C GLN A 244 12.04 0.09 19.82
N PRO A 245 11.40 0.15 20.99
CA PRO A 245 12.08 0.14 22.28
C PRO A 245 12.83 -1.17 22.55
N GLU A 246 12.45 -2.28 21.91
CA GLU A 246 13.11 -3.57 22.09
C GLU A 246 14.39 -3.75 21.24
N VAL A 247 14.73 -2.84 20.33
CA VAL A 247 15.99 -2.93 19.57
C VAL A 247 17.17 -2.84 20.56
N GLY A 248 18.08 -3.82 20.51
CA GLY A 248 19.17 -3.98 21.48
C GLY A 248 18.88 -5.00 22.59
N SER A 249 17.65 -5.48 22.73
CA SER A 249 17.27 -6.43 23.80
C SER A 249 17.44 -7.91 23.43
N ILE A 250 17.57 -8.23 22.14
CA ILE A 250 17.67 -9.61 21.63
C ILE A 250 19.14 -9.96 21.39
N GLU A 251 19.73 -10.80 22.24
CA GLU A 251 21.16 -11.11 22.22
C GLU A 251 21.65 -11.65 20.87
N ALA A 252 20.87 -12.53 20.22
CA ALA A 252 21.21 -13.09 18.91
C ALA A 252 21.15 -12.07 17.76
N HIS A 253 20.34 -11.01 17.91
CA HIS A 253 20.07 -10.00 16.87
C HIS A 253 19.98 -8.60 17.49
N PRO A 254 21.08 -8.04 17.99
CA PRO A 254 21.06 -6.81 18.79
C PRO A 254 20.60 -5.58 18.01
N GLU A 255 20.71 -5.57 16.69
CA GLU A 255 20.30 -4.45 15.83
C GLU A 255 18.88 -4.60 15.24
N LEU A 256 18.16 -5.67 15.61
CA LEU A 256 16.83 -5.98 15.08
C LEU A 256 15.74 -5.82 16.14
N CYS A 257 14.54 -5.44 15.68
CA CYS A 257 13.34 -5.51 16.50
C CYS A 257 12.75 -6.93 16.52
N SER A 258 11.90 -7.20 17.51
CA SER A 258 11.22 -8.49 17.70
C SER A 258 10.54 -9.02 16.43
N ARG A 259 9.82 -8.15 15.74
CA ARG A 259 9.13 -8.43 14.46
C ARG A 259 10.09 -8.89 13.36
N CYS A 260 11.25 -8.26 13.25
CA CYS A 260 12.24 -8.65 12.24
C CYS A 260 12.92 -9.96 12.58
N VAL A 261 13.10 -10.29 13.86
CA VAL A 261 13.62 -11.59 14.30
C VAL A 261 12.62 -12.69 14.00
N GLU A 262 11.33 -12.48 14.31
CA GLU A 262 10.26 -13.43 13.96
C GLU A 262 10.21 -13.72 12.46
N ASN A 263 10.41 -12.70 11.62
CA ASN A 263 10.44 -12.85 10.16
C ASN A 263 11.70 -13.53 9.59
N ILE A 264 12.76 -13.74 10.39
CA ILE A 264 14.00 -14.40 9.94
C ILE A 264 14.09 -15.81 10.51
N ASP A 265 13.88 -15.93 11.83
CA ASP A 265 14.12 -17.16 12.58
C ASP A 265 12.83 -17.87 13.00
N GLY A 266 11.68 -17.19 12.96
CA GLY A 266 10.37 -17.70 13.36
C GLY A 266 9.47 -18.07 12.18
N ASP A 267 8.16 -18.15 12.45
CA ASP A 267 7.14 -18.48 11.44
C ASP A 267 6.74 -17.24 10.60
N GLY A 268 7.21 -16.07 10.99
CA GLY A 268 6.90 -14.79 10.39
C GLY A 268 5.67 -14.13 11.00
N GLU A 269 5.61 -12.80 10.87
CA GLU A 269 4.49 -12.03 11.38
C GLU A 269 3.20 -12.29 10.59
N SER A 270 2.07 -12.23 11.28
CA SER A 270 0.75 -12.28 10.66
C SER A 270 0.22 -10.88 10.40
N ARG A 271 -0.39 -10.68 9.23
CA ARG A 271 -1.02 -9.44 8.81
C ARG A 271 -2.42 -9.69 8.28
N LEU A 272 -3.36 -8.82 8.60
CA LEU A 272 -4.77 -8.92 8.17
C LEU A 272 -5.17 -7.81 7.19
N TYR A 273 -4.61 -6.61 7.34
CA TYR A 273 -5.08 -5.43 6.64
C TYR A 273 -4.02 -4.88 5.66
N ILE A 274 -2.76 -4.75 6.09
CA ILE A 274 -1.65 -4.12 5.35
C ILE A 274 -0.47 -5.06 5.16
#